data_AF-A0A3M2DRS3-F1
#
_entry.id   AF-A0A3M2DRS3-F1
#
_cell.length_a   1.000
_cell.length_b   1.000
_cell.length_c   1.000
_cell.angle_alpha   90.00
_cell.angle_beta   90.00
_cell.angle_gamma   90.00
#
_symmetry.space_group_name_H-M   'P 1'
#
loop_
_entity.id
_entity.type
_entity.pdbx_description
1 polymer ?
#
loop_
_entity_poly.entity_id
_entity_poly.type
_entity_poly.pdbx_seq_one_letter_code
_entity_poly.pdbx_strand_id
1 'polypeptide(L)'
;MQTLKLSQQRQQKNALGMLTLGSLVFQGVNTLLLLGLLGAFIGLKDKAPPAMVQLEAGKTIAVEPMDSRQRTPAVIQKFVKDQLTLLMSASGQMPRTVGEDSVLVADPGIEVSIDGGRAKITTLARLAAFGISEDFRSAFLRDLAERTPQDVFSANGERQRVLIVQDVSAPEPVAEGQWKVTVISSLVDFETGDPVGVPKPFNKEVFVQSVPVPAIYDFSSPLEKQIAEIRQSGLEIYAIRNYVRRNIQSPSRAEVEPDTETFIDTRPQQN
;
A
#
# COMPACT_ATOMS: atom_id res chain seq x y z
N MET A 1 -83.70 -43.78 -9.31
CA MET A 1 -82.88 -43.47 -8.10
C MET A 1 -81.51 -44.17 -8.06
N GLN A 2 -81.25 -45.28 -8.76
CA GLN A 2 -79.94 -45.95 -8.74
C GLN A 2 -78.82 -45.23 -9.51
N THR A 3 -79.15 -44.52 -10.59
CA THR A 3 -78.17 -43.79 -11.43
C THR A 3 -77.53 -42.60 -10.71
N LEU A 4 -78.28 -41.91 -9.85
CA LEU A 4 -77.78 -40.81 -9.00
C LEU A 4 -76.78 -41.31 -7.94
N LYS A 5 -76.96 -42.53 -7.41
CA LYS A 5 -76.02 -43.12 -6.43
C LYS A 5 -74.69 -43.49 -7.08
N LEU A 6 -74.70 -43.99 -8.32
CA LEU A 6 -73.46 -44.31 -9.06
C LEU A 6 -72.67 -43.04 -9.41
N SER A 7 -73.32 -41.95 -9.84
CA SER A 7 -72.62 -40.70 -10.14
C SER A 7 -72.02 -40.06 -8.89
N GLN A 8 -72.75 -40.09 -7.77
CA GLN A 8 -72.30 -39.55 -6.49
C GLN A 8 -71.12 -40.37 -5.92
N GLN A 9 -71.14 -41.70 -6.04
CA GLN A 9 -70.04 -42.57 -5.61
C GLN A 9 -68.79 -42.39 -6.49
N ARG A 10 -68.95 -42.20 -7.81
CA ARG A 10 -67.85 -41.90 -8.73
C ARG A 10 -67.25 -40.52 -8.48
N GLN A 11 -68.09 -39.53 -8.19
CA GLN A 11 -67.65 -38.18 -7.83
C GLN A 11 -66.90 -38.13 -6.50
N GLN A 12 -67.36 -38.88 -5.48
CA GLN A 12 -66.63 -39.00 -4.20
C GLN A 12 -65.28 -39.71 -4.36
N LYS A 13 -65.21 -40.79 -5.17
CA LYS A 13 -63.93 -41.47 -5.47
C LYS A 13 -62.95 -40.57 -6.23
N ASN A 14 -63.45 -39.78 -7.18
CA ASN A 14 -62.64 -38.81 -7.91
C ASN A 14 -62.16 -37.65 -7.01
N ALA A 15 -63.01 -37.16 -6.09
CA ALA A 15 -62.64 -36.12 -5.13
C ALA A 15 -61.60 -36.60 -4.13
N LEU A 16 -61.73 -37.83 -3.62
CA LEU A 16 -60.73 -38.46 -2.74
C LEU A 16 -59.39 -38.65 -3.45
N GLY A 17 -59.39 -39.12 -4.70
CA GLY A 17 -58.17 -39.28 -5.49
C GLY A 17 -57.48 -37.94 -5.81
N MET A 18 -58.24 -36.88 -6.03
CA MET A 18 -57.69 -35.55 -6.28
C MET A 18 -57.12 -34.91 -5.00
N LEU A 19 -57.77 -35.13 -3.85
CA LEU A 19 -57.27 -34.70 -2.54
C LEU A 19 -55.96 -35.41 -2.15
N THR A 20 -55.86 -36.74 -2.36
CA THR A 20 -54.64 -37.49 -2.05
C THR A 20 -53.48 -37.11 -2.97
N LEU A 21 -53.75 -36.87 -4.26
CA LEU A 21 -52.73 -36.39 -5.18
C LEU A 21 -52.26 -34.97 -4.82
N GLY A 22 -53.20 -34.09 -4.46
CA GLY A 22 -52.90 -32.73 -3.99
C GLY A 22 -52.07 -32.72 -2.70
N SER A 23 -52.40 -33.56 -1.72
CA SER A 23 -51.62 -33.66 -0.48
C SER A 23 -50.21 -34.20 -0.72
N LEU A 24 -50.05 -35.14 -1.66
CA LEU A 24 -48.74 -35.69 -2.02
C LEU A 24 -47.84 -34.65 -2.68
N VAL A 25 -48.37 -33.86 -3.61
CA VAL A 25 -47.64 -32.74 -4.23
C VAL A 25 -47.27 -31.69 -3.20
N PHE A 26 -48.22 -31.31 -2.34
CA PHE A 26 -47.97 -30.34 -1.27
C PHE A 26 -46.89 -30.82 -0.29
N GLN A 27 -46.92 -32.09 0.11
CA GLN A 27 -45.86 -32.68 0.93
C GLN A 27 -44.52 -32.70 0.20
N GLY A 28 -44.49 -33.03 -1.09
CA GLY A 28 -43.26 -32.97 -1.89
C GLY A 28 -42.64 -31.57 -1.92
N VAL A 29 -43.46 -30.54 -2.16
CA VAL A 29 -43.01 -29.14 -2.13
C VAL A 29 -42.53 -28.73 -0.73
N ASN A 30 -43.27 -29.09 0.31
CA ASN A 30 -42.89 -28.81 1.69
C ASN A 30 -41.55 -29.48 2.08
N THR A 31 -41.35 -30.73 1.67
CA THR A 31 -40.07 -31.43 1.89
C THR A 31 -38.92 -30.75 1.15
N LEU A 32 -39.11 -30.34 -0.10
CA LEU A 32 -38.08 -29.60 -0.84
C LEU A 32 -37.73 -28.26 -0.18
N LEU A 33 -38.73 -27.55 0.34
CA LEU A 33 -38.54 -26.27 1.04
C LEU A 33 -37.75 -26.48 2.34
N LEU A 34 -38.06 -27.54 3.09
CA LEU A 34 -37.31 -27.94 4.30
C LEU A 34 -35.87 -28.36 3.98
N LEU A 35 -35.63 -29.07 2.87
CA LEU A 35 -34.28 -29.43 2.43
C LEU A 35 -33.46 -28.19 2.03
N GLY A 36 -34.09 -27.22 1.36
CA GLY A 36 -33.45 -25.93 1.03
C GLY A 36 -33.06 -25.13 2.28
N LEU A 37 -33.96 -25.07 3.27
CA LEU A 37 -33.68 -24.47 4.58
C LEU A 37 -32.52 -25.20 5.29
N LEU A 38 -32.52 -26.53 5.31
CA LEU A 38 -31.45 -27.33 5.91
C LEU A 38 -30.09 -27.05 5.23
N GLY A 39 -30.06 -26.98 3.91
CA GLY A 39 -28.85 -26.62 3.15
C GLY A 39 -28.33 -25.23 3.52
N ALA A 40 -29.23 -24.24 3.69
CA ALA A 40 -28.85 -22.92 4.15
C ALA A 40 -28.27 -22.94 5.58
N PHE A 41 -28.87 -23.69 6.51
CA PHE A 41 -28.35 -23.83 7.87
C PHE A 41 -26.99 -24.55 7.93
N ILE A 42 -26.76 -25.56 7.09
CA ILE A 42 -25.47 -26.23 7.00
C ILE A 42 -24.40 -25.27 6.47
N GLY A 43 -24.71 -24.45 5.46
CA GLY A 43 -23.78 -23.45 4.92
C GLY A 43 -23.42 -22.31 5.87
N LEU A 44 -24.22 -22.04 6.91
CA LEU A 44 -23.88 -21.06 7.95
C LEU A 44 -22.83 -21.57 8.94
N LYS A 45 -22.71 -22.90 9.13
CA LYS A 45 -21.73 -23.52 10.03
C LYS A 45 -20.28 -23.27 9.60
N ASP A 46 -20.05 -23.11 8.31
CA ASP A 46 -18.71 -22.90 7.74
C ASP A 46 -18.24 -21.44 7.83
N LYS A 47 -19.11 -20.51 8.28
CA LYS A 47 -18.68 -19.15 8.59
C LYS A 47 -18.05 -19.15 9.98
N ALA A 48 -16.73 -19.07 10.03
CA ALA A 48 -16.00 -18.93 11.29
C ALA A 48 -16.58 -17.76 12.10
N PRO A 49 -16.92 -17.95 13.39
CA PRO A 49 -17.45 -16.88 14.22
C PRO A 49 -16.43 -15.73 14.26
N PRO A 50 -16.90 -14.47 14.26
CA PRO A 50 -16.00 -13.31 14.33
C PRO A 50 -15.11 -13.46 15.55
N ALA A 51 -13.80 -13.55 15.31
CA ALA A 51 -12.84 -13.68 16.39
C ALA A 51 -12.84 -12.37 17.18
N MET A 52 -12.80 -12.49 18.50
CA MET A 52 -12.72 -11.36 19.40
C MET A 52 -11.37 -11.40 20.08
N VAL A 53 -10.57 -10.36 19.91
CA VAL A 53 -9.32 -10.22 20.65
C VAL A 53 -9.60 -9.27 21.81
N GLN A 54 -9.38 -9.76 23.02
CA GLN A 54 -9.45 -8.96 24.23
C GLN A 54 -8.07 -8.32 24.46
N LEU A 55 -8.04 -7.00 24.54
CA LEU A 55 -6.85 -6.26 24.92
C LEU A 55 -6.60 -6.40 26.43
N GLU A 56 -5.37 -6.21 26.88
CA GLU A 56 -4.99 -6.29 28.30
C GLU A 56 -5.83 -5.36 29.20
N ALA A 57 -6.33 -4.25 28.65
CA ALA A 57 -7.23 -3.32 29.31
C ALA A 57 -8.69 -3.81 29.43
N GLY A 58 -8.99 -5.07 29.07
CA GLY A 58 -10.32 -5.67 29.12
C GLY A 58 -11.26 -5.28 27.97
N LYS A 59 -10.84 -4.37 27.08
CA LYS A 59 -11.60 -3.95 25.89
C LYS A 59 -11.52 -5.03 24.82
N THR A 60 -12.68 -5.48 24.35
CA THR A 60 -12.78 -6.44 23.26
C THR A 60 -12.92 -5.72 21.92
N ILE A 61 -12.14 -6.15 20.93
CA ILE A 61 -12.26 -5.68 19.55
C ILE A 61 -12.65 -6.89 18.69
N ALA A 62 -13.73 -6.74 17.93
CA ALA A 62 -14.08 -7.70 16.89
C ALA A 62 -13.06 -7.59 15.77
N VAL A 63 -12.43 -8.70 15.41
CA VAL A 63 -11.43 -8.75 14.35
C VAL A 63 -11.96 -9.59 13.19
N GLU A 64 -11.72 -9.11 11.98
CA GLU A 64 -11.91 -9.94 10.79
C GLU A 64 -10.66 -10.81 10.61
N PRO A 65 -10.81 -12.13 10.39
CA PRO A 65 -9.66 -12.98 10.14
C PRO A 65 -8.98 -12.54 8.84
N MET A 66 -7.70 -12.19 8.95
CA MET A 66 -6.86 -11.79 7.82
C MET A 66 -5.66 -12.74 7.77
N ASP A 67 -5.24 -13.11 6.56
CA ASP A 67 -4.05 -13.96 6.40
C ASP A 67 -2.82 -13.29 7.01
N SER A 68 -1.91 -14.10 7.56
CA SER A 68 -0.70 -13.63 8.24
C SER A 68 0.18 -12.70 7.37
N ARG A 69 0.14 -12.88 6.05
CA ARG A 69 0.89 -12.10 5.07
C ARG A 69 0.08 -10.95 4.49
N GLN A 70 -1.20 -10.82 4.78
CA GLN A 70 -2.02 -9.71 4.29
C GLN A 70 -1.96 -8.50 5.22
N ARG A 71 -2.09 -7.31 4.64
CA ARG A 71 -2.20 -6.05 5.37
C ARG A 71 -3.29 -5.21 4.72
N THR A 72 -3.94 -4.37 5.53
CA THR A 72 -4.95 -3.45 5.01
C THR A 72 -4.29 -2.34 4.18
N PRO A 73 -4.98 -1.81 3.15
CA PRO A 73 -4.43 -0.73 2.33
C PRO A 73 -3.95 0.48 3.12
N ALA A 74 -4.70 0.87 4.15
CA ALA A 74 -4.37 2.01 5.01
C ALA A 74 -3.04 1.81 5.75
N VAL A 75 -2.75 0.59 6.23
CA VAL A 75 -1.48 0.29 6.92
C VAL A 75 -0.32 0.38 5.94
N ILE A 76 -0.46 -0.17 4.73
CA ILE A 76 0.60 -0.12 3.71
C ILE A 76 0.87 1.33 3.30
N GLN A 77 -0.17 2.13 3.02
CA GLN A 77 -0.03 3.53 2.62
C GLN A 77 0.63 4.37 3.71
N LYS A 78 0.18 4.21 4.96
CA LYS A 78 0.77 4.90 6.12
C LYS A 78 2.23 4.51 6.31
N PHE A 79 2.53 3.21 6.27
CA PHE A 79 3.89 2.70 6.39
C PHE A 79 4.80 3.33 5.32
N VAL A 80 4.41 3.28 4.05
CA VAL A 80 5.21 3.86 2.94
C VAL A 80 5.41 5.36 3.12
N LYS A 81 4.34 6.10 3.47
CA LYS A 81 4.41 7.55 3.69
C LYS A 81 5.37 7.91 4.82
N ASP A 82 5.16 7.34 5.99
CA ASP A 82 5.95 7.64 7.20
C ASP A 82 7.41 7.25 6.95
N GLN A 83 7.63 6.08 6.35
CA GLN A 83 8.95 5.55 6.10
C GLN A 83 9.74 6.38 5.09
N LEU A 84 9.14 6.74 3.95
CA LEU A 84 9.81 7.62 2.99
C LEU A 84 10.07 9.01 3.58
N THR A 85 9.15 9.52 4.41
CA THR A 85 9.33 10.82 5.06
C THR A 85 10.54 10.81 5.99
N LEU A 86 10.69 9.76 6.81
CA LEU A 86 11.82 9.58 7.71
C LEU A 86 13.15 9.35 6.97
N LEU A 87 13.12 8.61 5.86
CA LEU A 87 14.32 8.32 5.07
C LEU A 87 14.82 9.52 4.27
N MET A 88 13.90 10.31 3.69
CA MET A 88 14.23 11.34 2.70
C MET A 88 14.32 12.76 3.29
N SER A 89 13.71 13.00 4.46
CA SER A 89 13.77 14.31 5.11
C SER A 89 15.03 14.43 5.95
N ALA A 90 15.66 15.60 5.89
CA ALA A 90 16.82 15.96 6.67
C ALA A 90 16.66 17.39 7.20
N SER A 91 16.17 17.51 8.44
CA SER A 91 16.02 18.80 9.14
C SER A 91 17.33 19.32 9.72
N GLY A 92 18.38 18.49 9.78
CA GLY A 92 19.63 18.81 10.48
C GLY A 92 19.49 18.90 11.99
N GLN A 93 18.32 18.57 12.54
CA GLN A 93 17.96 18.74 13.94
C GLN A 93 17.19 17.52 14.45
N MET A 94 17.46 17.13 15.68
CA MET A 94 16.78 16.04 16.37
C MET A 94 16.44 16.44 17.82
N PRO A 95 15.36 15.92 18.41
CA PRO A 95 15.05 16.13 19.82
C PRO A 95 16.22 15.67 20.70
N ARG A 96 16.59 16.47 21.72
CA ARG A 96 17.64 16.13 22.68
C ARG A 96 17.34 14.85 23.45
N THR A 97 16.06 14.59 23.68
CA THR A 97 15.51 13.50 24.49
C THR A 97 14.25 12.97 23.78
N VAL A 98 14.09 11.65 23.73
CA VAL A 98 12.90 11.00 23.14
C VAL A 98 11.67 11.41 23.97
N GLY A 99 10.75 12.16 23.36
CA GLY A 99 9.53 12.66 24.00
C GLY A 99 9.58 14.11 24.50
N GLU A 100 10.66 14.85 24.23
CA GLU A 100 10.79 16.27 24.57
C GLU A 100 11.04 17.10 23.29
N ASP A 101 9.96 17.44 22.59
CA ASP A 101 9.98 18.16 21.30
C ASP A 101 10.51 19.60 21.40
N SER A 102 10.70 20.11 22.63
CA SER A 102 10.98 21.52 22.91
C SER A 102 12.44 21.91 22.74
N VAL A 103 13.38 20.96 22.73
CA VAL A 103 14.82 21.23 22.62
C VAL A 103 15.41 20.44 21.46
N LEU A 104 15.55 21.12 20.32
CA LEU A 104 16.19 20.58 19.12
C LEU A 104 17.71 20.78 19.21
N VAL A 105 18.46 19.71 18.97
CA VAL A 105 19.92 19.68 18.88
C VAL A 105 20.31 19.34 17.45
N ALA A 106 21.43 19.88 16.98
CA ALA A 106 21.96 19.54 15.66
C ALA A 106 22.17 18.01 15.54
N ASP A 107 21.70 17.42 14.44
CA ASP A 107 21.91 16.01 14.14
C ASP A 107 23.38 15.82 13.73
N PRO A 108 24.20 15.05 14.48
CA PRO A 108 25.60 14.82 14.12
C PRO A 108 25.76 14.05 12.80
N GLY A 109 24.70 13.37 12.36
CA GLY A 109 24.68 12.46 11.23
C GLY A 109 25.46 11.17 11.49
N ILE A 110 25.24 10.18 10.63
CA ILE A 110 25.93 8.90 10.66
C ILE A 110 26.69 8.72 9.35
N GLU A 111 27.98 8.41 9.44
CA GLU A 111 28.83 8.19 8.27
C GLU A 111 28.52 6.87 7.58
N VAL A 112 28.42 6.92 6.26
CA VAL A 112 28.29 5.79 5.34
C VAL A 112 29.42 5.85 4.33
N SER A 113 30.03 4.71 4.05
CA SER A 113 31.06 4.60 3.00
C SER A 113 30.41 4.61 1.62
N ILE A 114 30.83 5.53 0.76
CA ILE A 114 30.37 5.69 -0.62
C ILE A 114 31.54 5.53 -1.58
N ASP A 115 31.25 5.41 -2.87
CA ASP A 115 32.29 5.32 -3.88
C ASP A 115 33.01 6.68 -3.97
N GLY A 116 34.28 6.70 -3.53
CA GLY A 116 35.10 7.92 -3.50
C GLY A 116 35.16 8.64 -2.15
N GLY A 117 34.58 8.08 -1.06
CA GLY A 117 34.81 8.63 0.28
C GLY A 117 33.80 8.23 1.35
N ARG A 118 33.50 9.17 2.24
CA ARG A 118 32.50 9.04 3.31
C ARG A 118 31.52 10.19 3.20
N ALA A 119 30.24 9.89 3.34
CA ALA A 119 29.16 10.87 3.38
C ALA A 119 28.24 10.56 4.56
N LYS A 120 27.56 11.59 5.07
CA LYS A 120 26.64 11.45 6.20
C LYS A 120 25.20 11.32 5.74
N ILE A 121 24.44 10.56 6.52
CA ILE A 121 22.98 10.51 6.50
C ILE A 121 22.44 10.91 7.87
N THR A 122 21.16 11.29 7.95
CA THR A 122 20.54 11.63 9.23
C THR A 122 20.45 10.41 10.14
N THR A 123 20.51 10.66 11.45
CA THR A 123 20.35 9.62 12.47
C THR A 123 18.97 8.96 12.32
N LEU A 124 17.93 9.75 12.02
CA LEU A 124 16.59 9.26 11.74
C LEU A 124 16.52 8.39 10.48
N ALA A 125 17.16 8.79 9.37
CA ALA A 125 17.18 7.96 8.17
C ALA A 125 17.90 6.63 8.40
N ARG A 126 18.99 6.62 9.19
CA ARG A 126 19.70 5.39 9.54
C ARG A 126 18.85 4.43 10.39
N LEU A 127 18.02 4.97 11.28
CA LEU A 127 17.07 4.20 12.08
C LEU A 127 15.92 3.70 11.22
N ALA A 128 15.31 4.59 10.42
CA ALA A 128 14.26 4.22 9.47
C ALA A 128 14.73 3.14 8.50
N ALA A 129 16.01 3.09 8.12
CA ALA A 129 16.57 2.05 7.27
C ALA A 129 16.28 0.61 7.73
N PHE A 130 15.97 0.37 9.01
CA PHE A 130 15.55 -0.95 9.50
C PHE A 130 14.18 -1.42 8.98
N GLY A 131 13.33 -0.52 8.49
CA GLY A 131 12.11 -0.87 7.74
C GLY A 131 12.36 -1.10 6.24
N ILE A 132 13.62 -1.16 5.81
CA ILE A 132 14.05 -1.59 4.48
C ILE A 132 14.63 -3.01 4.60
N SER A 133 14.41 -3.85 3.59
CA SER A 133 14.98 -5.20 3.51
C SER A 133 16.50 -5.15 3.61
N GLU A 134 17.09 -6.17 4.24
CA GLU A 134 18.53 -6.19 4.54
C GLU A 134 19.40 -6.14 3.28
N ASP A 135 19.00 -6.90 2.25
CA ASP A 135 19.70 -6.97 0.96
C ASP A 135 19.72 -5.63 0.21
N PHE A 136 18.68 -4.82 0.38
CA PHE A 136 18.55 -3.52 -0.29
C PHE A 136 19.12 -2.36 0.54
N ARG A 137 19.10 -2.49 1.87
CA ARG A 137 19.43 -1.42 2.83
C ARG A 137 20.79 -0.79 2.57
N SER A 138 21.84 -1.60 2.40
CA SER A 138 23.21 -1.08 2.25
C SER A 138 23.38 -0.25 0.98
N ALA A 139 22.85 -0.74 -0.15
CA ALA A 139 22.90 -0.02 -1.42
C ALA A 139 22.07 1.27 -1.36
N PHE A 140 20.88 1.20 -0.76
CA PHE A 140 20.02 2.36 -0.57
C PHE A 140 20.67 3.44 0.30
N LEU A 141 21.31 3.07 1.42
CA LEU A 141 21.96 4.04 2.30
C LEU A 141 23.13 4.75 1.62
N ARG A 142 23.84 4.08 0.71
CA ARG A 142 24.88 4.73 -0.11
C ARG A 142 24.29 5.75 -1.08
N ASP A 143 23.28 5.37 -1.86
CA ASP A 143 22.59 6.30 -2.77
C ASP A 143 21.95 7.47 -2.01
N LEU A 144 21.41 7.22 -0.81
CA LEU A 144 20.89 8.27 0.06
C LEU A 144 22.00 9.23 0.52
N ALA A 145 23.15 8.71 0.94
CA ALA A 145 24.28 9.52 1.39
C ALA A 145 24.83 10.42 0.28
N GLU A 146 24.90 9.92 -0.96
CA GLU A 146 25.32 10.71 -2.14
C GLU A 146 24.33 11.83 -2.47
N ARG A 147 23.04 11.62 -2.24
CA ARG A 147 21.99 12.60 -2.54
C ARG A 147 21.75 13.59 -1.42
N THR A 148 22.14 13.26 -0.19
CA THR A 148 21.89 14.08 0.99
C THR A 148 22.88 15.24 1.02
N PRO A 149 22.41 16.51 1.02
CA PRO A 149 23.28 17.67 1.11
C PRO A 149 24.00 17.61 2.47
N GLN A 150 25.32 17.72 2.47
CA GLN A 150 26.12 17.52 3.69
C GLN A 150 26.07 18.74 4.64
N ASP A 151 25.68 19.89 4.10
CA ASP A 151 25.41 21.14 4.81
C ASP A 151 24.18 21.07 5.74
N VAL A 152 23.29 20.08 5.58
CA VAL A 152 22.19 19.84 6.55
C VAL A 152 22.70 19.48 7.95
N PHE A 153 23.94 18.98 8.07
CA PHE A 153 24.55 18.63 9.36
C PHE A 153 25.32 19.80 10.00
N SER A 154 25.25 20.99 9.40
CA SER A 154 25.88 22.19 9.95
C SER A 154 25.20 22.59 11.26
N ALA A 155 26.00 23.03 12.25
CA ALA A 155 25.51 23.36 13.59
C ALA A 155 24.39 24.42 13.62
N ASN A 156 24.30 25.23 12.57
CA ASN A 156 23.35 26.32 12.45
C ASN A 156 22.04 25.92 11.73
N GLY A 157 21.93 24.70 11.19
CA GLY A 157 20.76 24.25 10.43
C GLY A 157 20.49 25.07 9.18
N GLU A 158 21.54 25.58 8.52
CA GLU A 158 21.45 26.50 7.37
C GLU A 158 20.73 25.91 6.17
N ARG A 159 20.63 24.58 6.08
CA ARG A 159 19.87 23.88 5.07
C ARG A 159 19.03 22.77 5.68
N GLN A 160 17.79 22.67 5.22
CA GLN A 160 16.89 21.59 5.55
C GLN A 160 16.32 20.98 4.27
N ARG A 161 16.04 19.69 4.29
CA ARG A 161 15.33 18.99 3.22
C ARG A 161 14.09 18.34 3.78
N VAL A 162 12.95 18.50 3.12
CA VAL A 162 11.70 17.86 3.51
C VAL A 162 11.10 17.13 2.32
N LEU A 163 10.69 15.89 2.54
CA LEU A 163 9.84 15.17 1.60
C LEU A 163 8.38 15.54 1.86
N ILE A 164 7.75 16.18 0.88
CA ILE A 164 6.32 16.43 0.89
C ILE A 164 5.66 15.35 0.05
N VAL A 165 4.91 14.45 0.70
CA VAL A 165 4.13 13.41 0.04
C VAL A 165 2.74 13.98 -0.29
N GLN A 166 2.41 14.07 -1.58
CA GLN A 166 1.09 14.54 -2.04
C GLN A 166 0.08 13.40 -2.09
N ASP A 167 0.48 12.25 -2.64
CA ASP A 167 -0.41 11.11 -2.82
C ASP A 167 0.35 9.79 -2.71
N VAL A 168 -0.34 8.78 -2.20
CA VAL A 168 0.13 7.40 -2.10
C VAL A 168 -0.99 6.51 -2.65
N SER A 169 -0.74 5.86 -3.79
CA SER A 169 -1.78 5.07 -4.47
C SER A 169 -2.30 3.92 -3.60
N ALA A 170 -3.43 3.35 -3.99
CA ALA A 170 -3.82 2.05 -3.46
C ALA A 170 -2.72 1.01 -3.76
N PRO A 171 -2.48 0.05 -2.85
CA PRO A 171 -1.49 -0.99 -3.07
C PRO A 171 -1.97 -1.98 -4.13
N GLU A 172 -1.15 -2.17 -5.17
CA GLU A 172 -1.35 -3.17 -6.21
C GLU A 172 -0.63 -4.45 -5.81
N PRO A 173 -1.32 -5.59 -5.64
CA PRO A 173 -0.66 -6.85 -5.32
C PRO A 173 0.23 -7.29 -6.50
N VAL A 174 1.47 -7.62 -6.19
CA VAL A 174 2.44 -8.16 -7.18
C VAL A 174 2.73 -9.63 -6.95
N ALA A 175 2.64 -10.09 -5.70
CA ALA A 175 2.68 -11.49 -5.30
C ALA A 175 2.02 -11.66 -3.92
N GLU A 176 1.99 -12.88 -3.40
CA GLU A 176 1.47 -13.14 -2.04
C GLU A 176 2.29 -12.37 -0.99
N GLY A 177 1.62 -11.51 -0.21
CA GLY A 177 2.26 -10.66 0.78
C GLY A 177 3.19 -9.59 0.19
N GLN A 178 3.07 -9.27 -1.11
CA GLN A 178 3.88 -8.25 -1.77
C GLN A 178 3.02 -7.28 -2.56
N TRP A 179 3.31 -5.99 -2.42
CA TRP A 179 2.56 -4.91 -3.07
C TRP A 179 3.48 -3.88 -3.69
N LYS A 180 2.96 -3.22 -4.72
CA LYS A 180 3.53 -2.02 -5.32
C LYS A 180 2.62 -0.84 -5.02
N VAL A 181 3.22 0.29 -4.66
CA VAL A 181 2.53 1.55 -4.40
C VAL A 181 3.24 2.65 -5.19
N THR A 182 2.46 3.51 -5.85
CA THR A 182 2.99 4.72 -6.49
C THR A 182 2.91 5.87 -5.50
N VAL A 183 4.02 6.58 -5.31
CA VAL A 183 4.13 7.74 -4.43
C VAL A 183 4.40 8.97 -5.28
N ILE A 184 3.49 9.94 -5.19
CA ILE A 184 3.66 11.27 -5.78
C ILE A 184 4.15 12.18 -4.67
N SER A 185 5.38 12.68 -4.81
CA SER A 185 6.04 13.47 -3.79
C SER A 185 6.99 14.49 -4.38
N SER A 186 7.37 15.48 -3.60
CA SER A 186 8.38 16.48 -3.95
C SER A 186 9.37 16.64 -2.81
N LEU A 187 10.64 16.79 -3.15
CA LEU A 187 11.69 17.19 -2.22
C LEU A 187 11.83 18.71 -2.27
N VAL A 188 11.74 19.35 -1.11
CA VAL A 188 11.98 20.79 -0.96
C VAL A 188 13.22 20.98 -0.11
N ASP A 189 14.20 21.70 -0.65
CA ASP A 189 15.35 22.18 0.10
C ASP A 189 15.03 23.61 0.57
N PHE A 190 15.17 23.86 1.87
CA PHE A 190 15.05 25.17 2.50
C PHE A 190 16.43 25.65 2.92
N GLU A 191 16.72 26.93 2.72
CA GLU A 191 18.00 27.54 3.09
C GLU A 191 17.77 28.84 3.87
N THR A 192 18.70 29.23 4.73
CA THR A 192 18.65 30.51 5.45
C THR A 192 18.68 31.68 4.46
N GLY A 193 17.51 32.23 4.12
CA GLY A 193 17.33 33.29 3.12
C GLY A 193 16.33 32.94 2.01
N ASP A 194 16.05 31.66 1.82
CA ASP A 194 14.97 31.13 0.97
C ASP A 194 14.10 30.13 1.76
N PRO A 195 13.17 30.64 2.59
CA PRO A 195 12.30 29.80 3.41
C PRO A 195 11.15 29.15 2.62
N VAL A 196 11.01 29.45 1.32
CA VAL A 196 9.97 28.87 0.47
C VAL A 196 10.50 27.60 -0.21
N GLY A 197 11.73 27.65 -0.70
CA GLY A 197 12.38 26.57 -1.43
C GLY A 197 11.69 26.27 -2.77
N VAL A 198 12.37 25.50 -3.62
CA VAL A 198 11.81 25.06 -4.92
C VAL A 198 11.53 23.56 -4.87
N PRO A 199 10.26 23.11 -5.05
CA PRO A 199 9.93 21.70 -5.03
C PRO A 199 10.51 20.98 -6.24
N LYS A 200 11.30 19.93 -5.99
CA LYS A 200 11.85 19.01 -6.98
C LYS A 200 11.01 17.73 -6.99
N PRO A 201 10.40 17.33 -8.13
CA PRO A 201 9.61 16.10 -8.20
C PRO A 201 10.40 14.86 -7.78
N PHE A 202 9.83 14.06 -6.89
CA PHE A 202 10.40 12.82 -6.38
C PHE A 202 9.38 11.68 -6.47
N ASN A 203 8.81 11.47 -7.66
CA ASN A 203 7.82 10.41 -7.83
C ASN A 203 8.49 9.03 -7.85
N LYS A 204 7.94 8.06 -7.11
CA LYS A 204 8.51 6.73 -6.94
C LYS A 204 7.47 5.62 -7.03
N GLU A 205 7.90 4.47 -7.51
CA GLU A 205 7.23 3.20 -7.26
C GLU A 205 7.95 2.51 -6.10
N VAL A 206 7.21 2.19 -5.05
CA VAL A 206 7.71 1.54 -3.83
C VAL A 206 7.15 0.14 -3.77
N PHE A 207 8.03 -0.83 -3.59
CA PHE A 207 7.69 -2.23 -3.46
C PHE A 207 7.86 -2.66 -2.01
N VAL A 208 6.79 -3.20 -1.45
CA VAL A 208 6.68 -3.53 -0.03
C VAL A 208 6.32 -5.00 0.11
N GLN A 209 6.87 -5.66 1.12
CA GLN A 209 6.54 -7.04 1.45
C GLN A 209 6.20 -7.22 2.91
N SER A 210 5.36 -8.21 3.22
CA SER A 210 5.03 -8.60 4.57
C SER A 210 6.19 -9.35 5.21
N VAL A 211 6.51 -9.01 6.46
CA VAL A 211 7.49 -9.71 7.28
C VAL A 211 6.91 -10.06 8.64
N PRO A 212 7.44 -11.09 9.32
CA PRO A 212 7.07 -11.38 10.70
C PRO A 212 7.31 -10.17 11.60
N VAL A 213 6.35 -9.85 12.45
CA VAL A 213 6.50 -8.79 13.46
C VAL A 213 7.47 -9.28 14.53
N PRO A 214 8.53 -8.51 14.86
CA PRO A 214 9.48 -8.92 15.89
C PRO A 214 8.81 -8.91 17.28
N ALA A 215 9.14 -9.92 18.10
CA ALA A 215 8.73 -9.96 19.49
C ALA A 215 9.59 -8.99 20.32
N ILE A 216 8.95 -8.19 21.16
CA ILE A 216 9.62 -7.33 22.14
C ILE A 216 9.54 -8.01 23.50
N TYR A 217 10.66 -8.06 24.20
CA TYR A 217 10.72 -8.54 25.58
C TYR A 217 11.08 -7.39 26.52
N ASP A 218 10.77 -7.52 27.81
CA ASP A 218 11.04 -6.45 28.79
C ASP A 218 12.53 -6.09 28.85
N PHE A 219 13.39 -7.10 28.72
CA PHE A 219 14.85 -6.98 28.71
C PHE A 219 15.45 -6.55 27.36
N SER A 220 14.62 -6.30 26.34
CA SER A 220 15.12 -5.78 25.06
C SER A 220 15.77 -4.40 25.25
N SER A 221 16.89 -4.20 24.57
CA SER A 221 17.61 -2.92 24.55
C SER A 221 16.74 -1.80 23.94
N PRO A 222 17.05 -0.52 24.22
CA PRO A 222 16.33 0.61 23.63
C PRO A 222 16.32 0.59 22.09
N LEU A 223 17.44 0.19 21.47
CA LEU A 223 17.53 0.09 20.01
C LEU A 223 16.65 -1.03 19.45
N GLU A 224 16.62 -2.20 20.10
CA GLU A 224 15.73 -3.30 19.68
C GLU A 224 14.26 -2.88 19.76
N LYS A 225 13.87 -2.14 20.80
CA LYS A 225 12.51 -1.60 20.94
C LYS A 225 12.16 -0.63 19.80
N GLN A 226 13.08 0.26 19.43
CA GLN A 226 12.90 1.18 18.30
C GLN A 226 12.81 0.44 16.95
N ILE A 227 13.67 -0.56 16.73
CA ILE A 227 13.63 -1.37 15.51
C ILE A 227 12.31 -2.13 15.43
N ALA A 228 11.84 -2.67 16.56
CA ALA A 228 10.59 -3.40 16.62
C ALA A 228 9.37 -2.50 16.38
N GLU A 229 9.40 -1.25 16.85
CA GLU A 229 8.38 -0.24 16.56
C GLU A 229 8.29 0.06 15.05
N ILE A 230 9.42 0.27 14.37
CA ILE A 230 9.47 0.46 12.91
C ILE A 230 8.90 -0.74 12.17
N ARG A 231 9.19 -1.95 12.66
CA ARG A 231 8.74 -3.22 12.08
C ARG A 231 7.38 -3.69 12.60
N GLN A 232 6.70 -2.91 13.44
CA GLN A 232 5.43 -3.32 14.07
C GLN A 232 4.30 -3.49 13.06
N SER A 233 4.35 -2.73 11.95
CA SER A 233 3.43 -2.90 10.82
C SER A 233 3.59 -4.25 10.10
N GLY A 234 4.68 -4.98 10.38
CA GLY A 234 5.03 -6.23 9.72
C GLY A 234 5.22 -6.05 8.22
N LEU A 235 5.80 -4.92 7.82
CA LEU A 235 6.10 -4.54 6.44
C LEU A 235 7.57 -4.10 6.33
N GLU A 236 8.16 -4.34 5.16
CA GLU A 236 9.44 -3.73 4.79
C GLU A 236 9.46 -3.34 3.32
N ILE A 237 10.22 -2.30 2.99
CA ILE A 237 10.46 -1.88 1.61
C ILE A 237 11.61 -2.72 1.05
N TYR A 238 11.38 -3.42 -0.07
CA TYR A 238 12.42 -4.24 -0.71
C TYR A 238 12.93 -3.66 -2.03
N ALA A 239 12.22 -2.72 -2.63
CA ALA A 239 12.71 -1.97 -3.79
C ALA A 239 12.03 -0.61 -3.91
N ILE A 240 12.77 0.37 -4.46
CA ILE A 240 12.25 1.69 -4.83
C ILE A 240 12.72 1.99 -6.25
N ARG A 241 11.82 2.46 -7.11
CA ARG A 241 12.10 2.78 -8.52
C ARG A 241 11.54 4.16 -8.86
N ASN A 242 12.11 4.79 -9.88
CA ASN A 242 11.56 6.05 -10.39
C ASN A 242 10.22 5.80 -11.10
N TYR A 243 9.21 6.58 -10.74
CA TYR A 243 7.93 6.56 -11.44
C TYR A 243 8.03 7.48 -12.67
N VAL A 244 7.83 6.90 -13.85
CA VAL A 244 7.69 7.64 -15.10
C VAL A 244 6.24 7.51 -15.55
N ARG A 245 5.53 8.64 -15.60
CA ARG A 245 4.16 8.64 -16.14
C ARG A 245 4.23 8.21 -17.59
N ARG A 246 3.56 7.11 -17.95
CA ARG A 246 3.41 6.72 -19.35
C ARG A 246 2.62 7.84 -20.05
N ASN A 247 3.29 8.62 -20.90
CA ASN A 247 2.59 9.54 -21.78
C ASN A 247 1.67 8.71 -22.67
N ILE A 248 0.36 8.89 -22.54
CA ILE A 248 -0.56 8.50 -23.59
C ILE A 248 -0.30 9.52 -24.69
N GLN A 249 0.42 9.09 -25.73
CA GLN A 249 0.61 9.88 -26.94
C GLN A 249 -0.79 10.24 -27.47
N SER A 250 -1.24 11.48 -27.28
CA SER A 250 -2.24 12.05 -28.18
C SER A 250 -1.62 11.98 -29.57
N PRO A 251 -2.30 11.46 -30.61
CA PRO A 251 -1.73 11.45 -31.95
C PRO A 251 -1.41 12.89 -32.31
N SER A 252 -0.11 13.20 -32.35
CA SER A 252 0.40 14.48 -32.79
C SER A 252 -0.14 14.68 -34.20
N ARG A 253 -0.91 15.76 -34.34
CA ARG A 253 -1.38 16.34 -35.57
C ARG A 253 -0.33 16.16 -36.67
N ALA A 254 -0.74 15.51 -37.75
CA ALA A 254 0.06 15.28 -38.95
C ALA A 254 0.95 16.49 -39.26
N GLU A 255 2.25 16.29 -39.13
CA GLU A 255 3.27 17.15 -39.70
C GLU A 255 3.27 16.82 -41.20
N VAL A 256 2.54 17.64 -41.97
CA VAL A 256 2.64 17.67 -43.42
C VAL A 256 3.95 18.39 -43.72
N GLU A 257 4.97 17.59 -43.99
CA GLU A 257 6.24 18.01 -44.57
C GLU A 257 5.98 18.66 -45.95
N PRO A 258 6.48 19.86 -46.25
CA PRO A 258 6.40 20.41 -47.59
C PRO A 258 7.49 19.78 -48.46
N ASP A 259 7.05 19.13 -49.54
CA ASP A 259 7.91 18.53 -50.56
C ASP A 259 8.97 19.50 -51.07
N THR A 260 10.19 18.97 -51.12
CA THR A 260 11.37 19.62 -51.67
C THR A 260 11.31 19.54 -53.19
N GLU A 261 11.09 20.66 -53.88
CA GLU A 261 11.40 20.78 -55.32
C GLU A 261 12.67 21.62 -55.51
N THR A 262 13.80 20.94 -55.60
CA THR A 262 15.05 21.48 -56.17
C THR A 262 15.01 21.27 -57.68
N PHE A 263 14.55 22.27 -58.44
CA PHE A 263 14.67 22.30 -59.89
C PHE A 263 16.05 22.85 -60.28
N ILE A 264 16.91 21.99 -60.81
CA ILE A 264 18.17 22.37 -61.47
C ILE A 264 17.85 22.74 -62.91
N ASP A 265 17.93 24.02 -63.27
CA ASP A 265 18.03 24.45 -64.68
C ASP A 265 19.48 24.76 -65.02
N THR A 266 20.02 23.97 -65.93
CA THR A 266 21.32 24.12 -66.56
C THR A 266 21.11 24.71 -67.95
N ARG A 267 21.48 25.98 -68.14
CA ARG A 267 21.77 26.49 -69.49
C ARG A 267 23.04 27.34 -69.53
N PRO A 268 23.84 27.20 -70.61
CA PRO A 268 25.17 27.78 -70.72
C PRO A 268 25.12 29.23 -71.25
N GLN A 269 26.05 30.04 -70.74
CA GLN A 269 26.39 31.37 -71.25
C GLN A 269 26.94 31.25 -72.69
N GLN A 270 26.37 32.00 -73.64
CA GLN A 270 27.02 32.33 -74.91
C GLN A 270 27.25 33.85 -74.98
N ASN A 271 28.52 34.19 -75.23
CA ASN A 271 29.15 35.47 -75.57
C ASN A 271 29.00 36.66 -74.59
#